data_AF-A0A8J4IN22-F1
#
_entry.id   AF-A0A8J4IN22-F1
#
_cell.length_a   1.000
_cell.length_b   1.000
_cell.length_c   1.000
_cell.angle_alpha   90.00
_cell.angle_beta   90.00
_cell.angle_gamma   90.00
#
_symmetry.space_group_name_H-M   'P 1'
#
loop_
_entity.id
_entity.type
_entity.pdbx_description
1 polymer ?
#
loop_
_entity_poly.entity_id
_entity_poly.type
_entity_poly.pdbx_seq_one_letter_code
_entity_poly.pdbx_strand_id
1 'polypeptide(L)'
;GGCWHQCCSGRNNACWAPGARRARCYCDSYCERTGDCCEDYHAVCRRDAVGCVVGPWGPWSGCSSPCGVGSKARSRQVTVPPRHGGEPCPDLKQRRGCLGEHPTCGTAK
;
A
#
# COMPACT_ATOMS: atom_id res chain seq x y z
N GLY A 1 17.69 -4.83 -20.34
CA GLY A 1 17.34 -3.76 -19.39
C GLY A 1 17.99 -4.07 -18.07
N GLY A 2 18.96 -3.27 -17.65
CA GLY A 2 19.66 -3.44 -16.37
C GLY A 2 20.17 -2.08 -15.92
N CYS A 3 19.88 -1.70 -14.67
CA CYS A 3 20.38 -0.47 -14.07
C CYS A 3 21.88 -0.60 -13.83
N TRP A 4 22.66 -0.14 -14.79
CA TRP A 4 24.06 0.17 -14.56
C TRP A 4 24.14 1.51 -13.84
N HIS A 5 24.30 1.46 -12.52
CA HIS A 5 24.85 2.55 -11.69
C HIS A 5 23.95 3.78 -11.46
N GLN A 6 22.67 3.74 -11.82
CA GLN A 6 21.71 4.83 -11.58
C GLN A 6 20.42 4.23 -11.02
N CYS A 7 19.76 4.93 -10.10
CA CYS A 7 18.42 4.54 -9.66
C CYS A 7 17.49 4.55 -10.89
N CYS A 8 16.61 3.55 -11.00
CA CYS A 8 15.78 3.35 -12.20
C CYS A 8 14.97 4.61 -12.52
N SER A 9 15.09 5.13 -13.74
CA SER A 9 14.23 6.21 -14.28
C SER A 9 12.78 5.74 -14.56
N GLY A 10 12.30 4.68 -13.88
CA GLY A 10 11.15 3.87 -14.32
C GLY A 10 10.20 3.45 -13.20
N ARG A 11 8.99 3.06 -13.61
CA ARG A 11 7.75 2.79 -12.84
C ARG A 11 7.80 1.69 -11.76
N ASN A 12 8.96 1.18 -11.37
CA ASN A 12 9.06 0.06 -10.44
C ASN A 12 9.58 0.50 -9.07
N ASN A 13 8.70 0.47 -8.07
CA ASN A 13 9.02 0.79 -6.67
C ASN A 13 9.84 -0.30 -5.97
N ALA A 14 10.12 -1.43 -6.64
CA ALA A 14 11.03 -2.46 -6.16
C ALA A 14 12.47 -2.27 -6.68
N CYS A 15 12.80 -1.11 -7.26
CA CYS A 15 14.13 -0.85 -7.80
C CYS A 15 15.16 -0.70 -6.66
N TRP A 16 16.12 -1.61 -6.63
CA TRP A 16 17.32 -1.55 -5.82
C TRP A 16 18.55 -1.67 -6.72
N ALA A 17 19.65 -1.03 -6.36
CA ALA A 17 20.92 -1.13 -7.08
C ALA A 17 22.06 -1.54 -6.13
N PRO A 18 23.16 -2.12 -6.64
CA PRO A 18 24.41 -2.20 -5.89
C PRO A 18 25.01 -0.79 -5.77
N GLY A 19 25.07 -0.25 -4.56
CA GLY A 19 25.69 1.04 -4.27
C GLY A 19 27.22 0.98 -4.26
N ALA A 20 27.87 2.14 -4.11
CA ALA A 20 29.33 2.29 -4.08
C ALA A 20 30.04 1.39 -3.06
N ARG A 21 29.36 0.98 -1.98
CA ARG A 21 29.88 0.04 -0.97
C ARG A 21 29.60 -1.44 -1.28
N ARG A 22 29.17 -1.81 -2.50
CA ARG A 22 28.61 -3.14 -2.85
C ARG A 22 27.40 -3.56 -2.00
N ALA A 23 26.81 -2.64 -1.23
CA ALA A 23 25.58 -2.84 -0.48
C ALA A 23 24.37 -2.52 -1.37
N ARG A 24 23.20 -3.12 -1.08
CA ARG A 24 21.95 -2.75 -1.77
C ARG A 24 21.53 -1.35 -1.36
N CYS A 25 21.16 -0.53 -2.32
CA CYS A 25 20.54 0.76 -2.11
C CYS A 25 19.14 0.83 -2.75
N TYR A 26 18.25 1.66 -2.22
CA TYR A 26 16.82 1.69 -2.54
C TYR A 26 16.34 3.08 -3.01
N CYS A 27 15.29 3.08 -3.84
CA CYS A 27 14.54 4.26 -4.30
C CYS A 27 13.15 4.30 -3.64
N ASP A 28 13.10 4.26 -2.31
CA ASP A 28 11.87 4.40 -1.54
C ASP A 28 12.00 5.47 -0.45
N SER A 29 10.90 5.99 0.09
CA SER A 29 10.94 7.02 1.15
C SER A 29 11.50 6.50 2.48
N TYR A 30 11.59 5.19 2.67
CA TYR A 30 12.12 4.60 3.89
C TYR A 30 13.66 4.65 3.90
N CYS A 31 14.29 4.65 2.73
CA CYS A 31 15.74 4.68 2.60
C CYS A 31 16.40 5.86 3.32
N GLU A 32 15.75 7.03 3.37
CA GLU A 32 16.29 8.22 4.04
C GLU A 32 16.41 8.01 5.56
N ARG A 33 15.54 7.15 6.12
CA ARG A 33 15.57 6.77 7.53
C ARG A 33 16.57 5.66 7.82
N THR A 34 16.75 4.71 6.90
CA THR A 34 17.68 3.59 7.04
C THR A 34 19.11 3.89 6.56
N GLY A 35 19.30 4.95 5.79
CA GLY A 35 20.60 5.36 5.26
C GLY A 35 21.10 4.50 4.09
N ASP A 36 20.21 3.77 3.41
CA ASP A 36 20.50 2.90 2.27
C ASP A 36 19.89 3.43 0.96
N CYS A 37 19.76 4.75 0.81
CA CYS A 37 19.33 5.36 -0.45
C CYS A 37 20.33 5.16 -1.58
N CYS A 38 19.83 5.11 -2.83
CA CYS A 38 20.68 5.32 -4.01
C CYS A 38 21.41 6.67 -3.92
N GLU A 39 22.59 6.75 -4.53
CA GLU A 39 23.41 7.96 -4.58
C GLU A 39 22.69 9.15 -5.27
N ASP A 40 21.89 8.85 -6.29
CA ASP A 40 21.11 9.80 -7.09
C ASP A 40 19.64 9.96 -6.61
N TYR A 41 19.31 9.46 -5.40
CA TYR A 41 17.94 9.48 -4.86
C TYR A 41 17.28 10.86 -4.91
N HIS A 42 17.98 11.93 -4.54
CA HIS A 42 17.38 13.27 -4.54
C HIS A 42 17.11 13.82 -5.95
N ALA A 43 17.92 13.43 -6.93
CA ALA A 43 17.81 13.89 -8.31
C ALA A 43 16.74 13.12 -9.09
N VAL A 44 16.58 11.82 -8.81
CA VAL A 44 15.71 10.91 -9.57
C VAL A 44 14.43 10.55 -8.82
N CYS A 45 14.53 10.23 -7.52
CA CYS A 45 13.40 9.74 -6.74
C CYS A 45 12.62 10.92 -6.10
N ARG A 46 13.33 11.84 -5.42
CA ARG A 46 12.68 12.88 -4.59
C ARG A 46 11.96 13.98 -5.36
N ARG A 47 12.45 14.38 -6.54
CA ARG A 47 11.82 15.46 -7.32
C ARG A 47 10.49 15.07 -7.96
N ASP A 48 10.27 13.77 -8.17
CA ASP A 48 9.09 13.23 -8.84
C ASP A 48 8.35 12.19 -7.98
N ALA A 49 8.54 12.22 -6.66
CA ALA A 49 7.89 11.31 -5.73
C ALA A 49 6.38 11.52 -5.74
N VAL A 50 5.65 10.52 -6.26
CA VAL A 50 4.18 10.52 -6.25
C VAL A 50 3.73 9.56 -5.17
N GLY A 51 3.14 10.10 -4.11
CA GLY A 51 2.52 9.28 -3.06
C GLY A 51 1.32 8.50 -3.61
N CYS A 52 1.03 7.36 -2.99
CA CYS A 52 -0.14 6.59 -3.38
C CYS A 52 -1.43 7.37 -3.06
N VAL A 53 -2.29 7.51 -4.07
CA VAL A 53 -3.63 8.06 -3.90
C VAL A 53 -4.63 6.92 -3.99
N VAL A 54 -5.55 6.88 -3.04
CA VAL A 54 -6.60 5.87 -2.96
C VAL A 54 -7.96 6.53 -3.14
N GLY A 55 -8.87 5.80 -3.78
CA GLY A 55 -10.26 6.21 -3.92
C GLY A 55 -11.05 6.11 -2.61
N PRO A 56 -12.33 6.52 -2.64
CA PRO A 56 -13.22 6.33 -1.51
C PRO A 56 -13.41 4.86 -1.17
N TRP A 57 -13.80 4.59 0.06
CA TRP A 57 -14.21 3.25 0.47
C TRP A 57 -15.46 2.80 -0.28
N GLY A 58 -15.43 1.56 -0.77
CA GLY A 58 -16.63 0.87 -1.22
C GLY A 58 -17.61 0.59 -0.07
N PRO A 59 -18.80 0.06 -0.41
CA PRO A 59 -19.80 -0.31 0.59
C PRO A 59 -19.26 -1.39 1.54
N TRP A 60 -19.82 -1.43 2.75
CA TRP A 60 -19.62 -2.56 3.64
C TRP A 60 -20.30 -3.81 3.07
N SER A 61 -19.62 -4.94 3.17
CA SER A 61 -20.23 -6.25 2.95
C SER A 61 -21.38 -6.48 3.93
N GLY A 62 -22.20 -7.49 3.64
CA GLY A 62 -23.09 -8.07 4.64
C GLY A 62 -22.31 -8.53 5.88
N CYS A 63 -23.02 -8.63 7.01
CA CYS A 63 -22.43 -9.21 8.22
C CYS A 63 -22.10 -10.68 7.96
N SER A 64 -20.91 -11.12 8.37
CA SER A 64 -20.46 -12.50 8.17
C SER A 64 -21.28 -13.52 8.94
N SER A 65 -21.94 -13.08 10.02
CA SER A 65 -22.92 -13.90 10.73
C SER A 65 -24.33 -13.41 10.38
N PRO A 66 -25.25 -14.30 10.00
CA PRO A 66 -26.65 -13.94 9.83
C PRO A 66 -27.32 -13.60 11.17
N CYS A 67 -26.81 -14.16 12.28
CA CYS A 67 -27.34 -14.00 13.63
C CYS A 67 -26.24 -13.64 14.63
N GLY A 68 -26.45 -12.61 15.45
CA GLY A 68 -25.52 -12.27 16.53
C GLY A 68 -24.15 -11.77 16.04
N VAL A 69 -23.08 -11.98 16.80
CA VAL A 69 -21.78 -11.35 16.53
C VAL A 69 -21.17 -11.85 15.22
N GLY A 70 -20.79 -10.90 14.35
CA GLY A 70 -20.06 -11.17 13.12
C GLY A 70 -19.11 -10.03 12.76
N SER A 71 -18.58 -10.07 11.54
CA SER A 71 -17.74 -9.01 10.98
C SER A 71 -18.19 -8.62 9.59
N LYS A 72 -17.98 -7.37 9.22
CA LYS A 72 -18.15 -6.89 7.84
C LYS A 72 -16.88 -6.24 7.36
N ALA A 73 -16.64 -6.33 6.06
CA ALA A 73 -15.45 -5.82 5.42
C ALA A 73 -15.81 -4.84 4.30
N ARG A 74 -14.90 -3.92 4.00
CA ARG A 74 -14.96 -3.07 2.79
C ARG A 74 -13.58 -2.91 2.21
N SER A 75 -13.51 -2.56 0.94
CA SER A 75 -12.26 -2.30 0.22
C SER A 75 -12.32 -0.95 -0.50
N ARG A 76 -11.14 -0.43 -0.83
CA ARG A 76 -10.96 0.73 -1.72
C ARG A 76 -9.87 0.42 -2.74
N GLN A 77 -9.90 1.13 -3.85
CA GLN A 77 -8.93 0.95 -4.94
C GLN A 77 -7.87 2.04 -4.91
N VAL A 78 -6.70 1.71 -5.43
CA VAL A 78 -5.64 2.67 -5.71
C VAL A 78 -5.99 3.43 -6.98
N THR A 79 -6.08 4.76 -6.90
CA THR A 79 -6.32 5.62 -8.06
C THR A 79 -5.00 6.09 -8.69
N VAL A 80 -3.98 6.31 -7.86
CA VAL A 80 -2.62 6.61 -8.30
C VAL A 80 -1.64 5.71 -7.54
N PRO A 81 -0.93 4.80 -8.22
CA PRO A 81 0.08 3.98 -7.56
C PRO A 81 1.27 4.85 -7.12
N PRO A 82 1.94 4.51 -6.02
CA PRO A 82 3.12 5.25 -5.59
C PRO A 82 4.21 5.14 -6.66
N ARG A 83 5.04 6.17 -6.80
CA ARG A 83 6.16 6.20 -7.74
C ARG A 83 7.35 6.93 -7.15
N HIS A 84 8.54 6.56 -7.60
CA HIS A 84 9.79 7.28 -7.31
C HIS A 84 10.01 7.45 -5.79
N GLY A 85 9.68 6.41 -5.04
CA GLY A 85 9.75 6.42 -3.58
C GLY A 85 8.73 7.30 -2.87
N GLY A 86 7.64 7.70 -3.54
CA GLY A 86 6.48 8.30 -2.88
C GLY A 86 5.84 7.37 -1.84
N GLU A 87 5.08 7.95 -0.91
CA GLU A 87 4.48 7.25 0.22
C GLU A 87 3.66 6.02 -0.22
N PRO A 88 3.82 4.86 0.43
CA PRO A 88 3.07 3.65 0.08
C PRO A 88 1.56 3.83 0.27
N CYS A 89 0.78 2.94 -0.34
CA CYS A 89 -0.66 2.99 -0.18
C CYS A 89 -1.07 2.72 1.27
N PRO A 90 -1.99 3.51 1.83
CA PRO A 90 -2.61 3.18 3.11
C PRO A 90 -3.48 1.92 2.96
N ASP A 91 -4.02 1.39 4.06
CA ASP A 91 -4.82 0.17 4.06
C ASP A 91 -5.93 0.19 3.00
N LEU A 92 -5.95 -0.83 2.15
CA LEU A 92 -6.93 -0.98 1.08
C LEU A 92 -8.14 -1.82 1.50
N LYS A 93 -8.08 -2.44 2.68
CA LYS A 93 -9.14 -3.28 3.26
C LYS A 93 -9.39 -2.84 4.68
N GLN A 94 -10.65 -2.79 5.07
CA GLN A 94 -11.07 -2.50 6.44
C GLN A 94 -12.08 -3.54 6.91
N ARG A 95 -12.00 -3.93 8.19
CA ARG A 95 -12.94 -4.83 8.85
C ARG A 95 -13.46 -4.17 10.13
N ARG A 96 -14.72 -4.42 10.47
CA ARG A 96 -15.31 -4.07 11.77
C ARG A 96 -16.32 -5.11 12.23
N GLY A 97 -16.62 -5.11 13.53
CA GLY A 97 -17.69 -5.93 14.10
C GLY A 97 -19.08 -5.51 13.59
N CYS A 98 -20.00 -6.46 13.61
CA CYS A 98 -21.42 -6.25 13.34
C CYS A 98 -22.26 -7.25 14.14
N LEU A 99 -23.57 -6.99 14.22
CA LEU A 99 -24.56 -7.93 14.68
C LEU A 99 -25.42 -8.34 13.48
N GLY A 100 -25.56 -9.65 13.27
CA GLY A 100 -26.47 -10.25 12.31
C GLY A 100 -27.89 -10.24 12.87
N GLU A 101 -28.80 -9.64 12.12
CA GLU A 101 -30.19 -9.43 12.50
C GLU A 101 -31.15 -10.12 11.52
N HIS A 102 -30.74 -11.26 10.95
CA HIS A 102 -31.59 -11.96 9.98
C HIS A 102 -32.94 -12.33 10.61
N PRO A 103 -34.08 -12.18 9.90
CA PRO A 103 -35.41 -12.39 10.49
C PRO A 103 -35.61 -13.78 11.12
N THR A 104 -34.91 -14.79 10.62
CA THR A 104 -34.97 -16.17 11.15
C THR A 104 -34.15 -16.38 12.43
N CYS A 105 -33.40 -15.38 12.90
CA CYS A 105 -32.59 -15.49 14.11
C CYS A 105 -33.43 -15.53 15.40
N GLY A 106 -34.72 -15.15 15.33
CA GLY A 106 -35.65 -15.17 16.46
C GLY A 106 -36.60 -16.38 16.49
N THR A 107 -36.53 -17.30 15.52
CA THR A 107 -37.48 -18.43 15.43
C THR A 107 -37.03 -19.69 16.20
N ALA A 108 -35.97 -19.60 17.01
CA ALA A 108 -35.70 -20.60 18.04
C ALA A 108 -36.51 -20.23 19.30
N LYS A 109 -37.76 -20.71 19.35
CA LYS A 109 -38.56 -20.78 20.57
C LYS A 109 -38.88 -22.23 20.85
#